data_AF-A0A348ZLR0-F1
#
_entry.id   AF-A0A348ZLR0-F1
#
_cell.length_a   1.000
_cell.length_b   1.000
_cell.length_c   1.000
_cell.angle_alpha   90.00
_cell.angle_beta   90.00
_cell.angle_gamma   90.00
#
_symmetry.space_group_name_H-M   'P 1'
#
loop_
_entity.id
_entity.type
_entity.pdbx_description
1 polymer ?
#
loop_
_entity_poly.entity_id
_entity_poly.type
_entity_poly.pdbx_seq_one_letter_code
_entity_poly.pdbx_strand_id
1 'polypeptide(L)'
;MKRKIITTLIVIACVIVAGIILFNFFLKTEPSYVKDISNAEFKKAYDTLSKSYLNEGEEAEVYYTDFISKNSEIGKGEASANVEGGISTDSFYEKNKDDENVPKAVKDYSKPMKSLDYQDKAKYNVTVDKSGLYYLAVDYISVGSSLSNYTVSMTVNGKQEYSEMNTVRL
;
A
#
# COMPACT_ATOMS: atom_id res chain seq x y z
N MET A 1 -35.43 -17.37 15.92
CA MET A 1 -34.88 -18.62 15.33
C MET A 1 -33.53 -18.42 14.65
N LYS A 2 -33.32 -17.38 13.81
CA LYS A 2 -32.06 -17.14 13.09
C LYS A 2 -30.78 -17.05 13.96
N ARG A 3 -30.81 -16.35 15.09
CA ARG A 3 -29.66 -16.27 16.03
C ARG A 3 -29.26 -17.62 16.63
N LYS A 4 -30.23 -18.48 16.97
CA LYS A 4 -29.95 -19.81 17.54
C LYS A 4 -29.27 -20.72 16.51
N ILE A 5 -29.68 -20.65 15.23
CA ILE A 5 -29.10 -21.45 14.14
C ILE A 5 -27.64 -21.04 13.87
N ILE A 6 -27.33 -19.74 13.88
CA ILE A 6 -25.96 -19.23 13.65
C ILE A 6 -25.04 -19.65 14.81
N THR A 7 -25.49 -19.52 16.06
CA THR A 7 -24.70 -19.97 17.23
C THR A 7 -24.45 -21.48 17.19
N THR A 8 -25.43 -22.28 16.79
CA THR A 8 -25.26 -23.74 16.65
C THR A 8 -24.25 -24.09 15.55
N LEU A 9 -24.27 -23.40 14.41
CA LEU A 9 -23.29 -23.63 13.33
C LEU A 9 -21.86 -23.26 13.73
N ILE A 10 -21.67 -22.15 14.45
CA ILE A 10 -20.35 -21.73 14.94
C ILE A 10 -19.82 -22.74 15.96
N VAL A 11 -20.66 -23.22 16.88
CA VAL A 11 -20.26 -24.23 17.88
C VAL A 11 -19.87 -25.54 17.19
N ILE A 12 -20.62 -25.99 16.17
CA ILE A 12 -20.28 -27.19 15.41
C ILE A 12 -18.94 -27.02 14.67
N ALA A 13 -18.72 -25.88 14.02
CA ALA A 13 -17.45 -25.59 13.35
C ALA A 13 -16.26 -25.57 14.33
N CYS A 14 -16.42 -24.95 15.51
CA CYS A 14 -15.38 -24.93 16.54
C CYS A 14 -15.09 -26.32 17.11
N VAL A 15 -16.10 -27.18 17.28
CA VAL A 15 -15.92 -28.57 17.76
C VAL A 15 -15.21 -29.42 16.71
N ILE A 16 -15.51 -29.22 15.42
CA ILE A 16 -14.83 -29.93 14.33
C ILE A 16 -13.35 -29.49 14.26
N VAL A 17 -13.08 -28.18 14.32
CA VAL A 17 -11.71 -27.64 14.30
C VAL A 17 -10.93 -28.11 15.53
N ALA A 18 -11.52 -28.06 16.73
CA ALA A 18 -10.89 -28.56 17.95
C ALA A 18 -10.64 -30.08 17.90
N GLY A 19 -11.56 -30.85 17.32
CA GLY A 19 -11.40 -32.28 17.10
C GLY A 19 -10.27 -32.62 16.14
N ILE A 20 -10.12 -31.87 15.04
CA ILE A 20 -9.02 -32.03 14.08
C ILE A 20 -7.68 -31.64 14.72
N ILE A 21 -7.64 -30.56 15.51
CA ILE A 21 -6.45 -30.14 16.24
C ILE A 21 -6.05 -31.20 17.27
N LEU A 22 -6.98 -31.66 18.11
CA LEU A 22 -6.72 -32.70 19.13
C LEU A 22 -6.31 -34.03 18.50
N PHE A 23 -6.95 -34.45 17.40
CA PHE A 23 -6.61 -35.67 16.69
C PHE A 23 -5.21 -35.60 16.06
N ASN A 24 -4.85 -34.46 15.46
CA ASN A 24 -3.50 -34.26 14.93
C ASN A 24 -2.43 -34.12 16.02
N PHE A 25 -2.76 -33.53 17.19
CA PHE A 25 -1.81 -33.31 18.28
C PHE A 25 -1.56 -34.58 19.12
N PHE A 26 -2.57 -35.45 19.32
CA PHE A 26 -2.45 -36.64 20.15
C PHE A 26 -2.08 -37.92 19.41
N LEU A 27 -2.35 -38.05 18.09
CA LEU A 27 -2.17 -39.31 17.36
C LEU A 27 -1.05 -39.30 16.30
N LYS A 28 -0.48 -38.14 15.97
CA LYS A 28 0.60 -38.03 14.97
C LYS A 28 1.80 -37.28 15.54
N THR A 29 2.73 -38.04 16.11
CA THR A 29 4.07 -37.56 16.52
C THR A 29 5.08 -37.55 15.36
N GLU A 30 4.65 -37.87 14.15
CA GLU A 30 5.47 -37.68 12.95
C GLU A 30 5.14 -36.33 12.30
N PRO A 31 6.15 -35.52 11.93
CA PRO A 31 5.93 -34.27 11.24
C PRO A 31 5.30 -34.57 9.87
N SER A 32 3.97 -34.52 9.79
CA SER A 32 3.29 -34.56 8.51
C SER A 32 3.43 -33.19 7.87
N TYR A 33 4.18 -33.11 6.77
CA TYR A 33 4.15 -31.94 5.91
C TYR A 33 2.69 -31.70 5.50
N VAL A 34 2.16 -30.53 5.87
CA VAL A 34 0.85 -30.08 5.37
C VAL A 34 0.98 -30.08 3.85
N LYS A 35 0.19 -30.91 3.18
CA LYS A 35 0.21 -31.04 1.74
C LYS A 35 -0.02 -29.66 1.14
N ASP A 36 0.85 -29.23 0.23
CA ASP A 36 0.70 -27.94 -0.44
C ASP A 36 -0.69 -27.84 -1.05
N ILE A 37 -1.40 -26.79 -0.66
CA ILE A 37 -2.74 -26.50 -1.17
C ILE A 37 -2.59 -26.10 -2.63
N SER A 38 -3.50 -26.54 -3.50
CA SER A 38 -3.45 -26.10 -4.89
C SER A 38 -3.66 -24.58 -5.00
N ASN A 39 -3.02 -23.91 -5.96
CA ASN A 39 -3.23 -22.47 -6.18
C ASN A 39 -4.71 -22.10 -6.35
N ALA A 40 -5.51 -23.01 -6.93
CA ALA A 40 -6.95 -22.81 -7.09
C ALA A 40 -7.70 -22.81 -5.76
N GLU A 41 -7.39 -23.75 -4.86
CA GLU A 41 -8.00 -23.81 -3.52
C GLU A 41 -7.54 -22.64 -2.65
N PHE A 42 -6.25 -22.27 -2.71
CA PHE A 42 -5.74 -21.08 -2.03
C PHE A 42 -6.45 -19.81 -2.49
N LYS A 43 -6.55 -19.60 -3.81
CA LYS A 43 -7.23 -18.44 -4.38
C LYS A 43 -8.70 -18.39 -3.97
N LYS A 44 -9.40 -19.53 -3.97
CA LYS A 44 -10.81 -19.61 -3.55
C LYS A 44 -10.98 -19.24 -2.08
N ALA A 45 -10.09 -19.72 -1.21
CA ALA A 45 -10.10 -19.38 0.22
C ALA A 45 -9.82 -17.88 0.44
N TYR A 46 -8.81 -17.35 -0.24
CA TYR A 46 -8.48 -15.92 -0.22
C TYR A 46 -9.66 -15.06 -0.68
N ASP A 47 -10.23 -15.34 -1.86
CA ASP A 47 -11.38 -14.61 -2.43
C ASP A 47 -12.61 -14.65 -1.51
N THR A 48 -12.79 -15.75 -0.78
CA THR A 48 -13.90 -15.89 0.19
C THR A 48 -13.65 -15.03 1.42
N LEU A 49 -12.43 -15.07 1.98
CA LEU A 49 -12.07 -14.32 3.18
C LEU A 49 -12.07 -12.81 2.91
N SER A 50 -11.46 -12.38 1.79
CA SER A 50 -11.35 -10.97 1.39
C SER A 50 -12.69 -10.29 1.10
N LYS A 51 -13.77 -11.07 0.95
CA LYS A 51 -15.13 -10.55 0.72
C LYS A 51 -16.08 -10.78 1.89
N SER A 52 -15.69 -11.59 2.88
CA SER A 52 -16.57 -12.00 3.97
C SER A 52 -17.01 -10.86 4.91
N TYR A 53 -16.26 -9.76 4.92
CA TYR A 53 -16.55 -8.58 5.73
C TYR A 53 -17.38 -7.51 5.00
N LEU A 54 -17.65 -7.70 3.71
CA LEU A 54 -18.35 -6.72 2.87
C LEU A 54 -19.85 -6.82 3.05
N ASN A 55 -20.51 -5.65 3.14
CA ASN A 55 -21.96 -5.55 3.03
C ASN A 55 -22.41 -5.65 1.56
N GLU A 56 -23.70 -5.84 1.35
CA GLU A 56 -24.29 -5.90 0.00
C GLU A 56 -24.04 -4.59 -0.75
N GLY A 57 -23.30 -4.67 -1.88
CA GLY A 57 -22.91 -3.52 -2.70
C GLY A 57 -21.54 -2.94 -2.39
N GLU A 58 -20.83 -3.43 -1.37
CA GLU A 58 -19.44 -3.03 -1.10
C GLU A 58 -18.44 -3.84 -1.94
N GLU A 59 -17.38 -3.18 -2.42
CA GLU A 59 -16.26 -3.82 -3.12
C GLU A 59 -15.12 -4.13 -2.14
N ALA A 60 -14.43 -5.25 -2.36
CA ALA A 60 -13.25 -5.60 -1.58
C ALA A 60 -12.15 -4.55 -1.78
N GLU A 61 -11.40 -4.26 -0.72
CA GLU A 61 -10.16 -3.51 -0.88
C GLU A 61 -9.23 -4.21 -1.89
N VAL A 62 -8.65 -3.44 -2.80
CA VAL A 62 -7.64 -3.90 -3.75
C VAL A 62 -6.28 -3.64 -3.15
N TYR A 63 -5.48 -4.69 -2.95
CA TYR A 63 -4.11 -4.56 -2.46
C TYR A 63 -3.10 -4.49 -3.60
N TYR A 64 -1.88 -4.04 -3.32
CA TYR A 64 -0.79 -3.96 -4.29
C TYR A 64 -0.59 -5.28 -5.05
N THR A 65 -0.66 -6.41 -4.33
CA THR A 65 -0.52 -7.75 -4.92
C THR A 65 -1.65 -8.08 -5.90
N ASP A 66 -2.88 -7.66 -5.60
CA ASP A 66 -4.02 -7.84 -6.51
C ASP A 66 -3.85 -6.96 -7.75
N PHE A 67 -3.42 -5.72 -7.55
CA PHE A 67 -3.16 -4.77 -8.62
C PHE A 67 -2.11 -5.28 -9.59
N ILE A 68 -0.93 -5.70 -9.12
CA ILE A 68 0.13 -6.23 -10.01
C ILE A 68 -0.23 -7.58 -10.64
N SER A 69 -1.06 -8.40 -9.99
CA SER A 69 -1.49 -9.68 -10.56
C SER A 69 -2.41 -9.48 -11.79
N LYS A 70 -3.20 -8.40 -11.79
CA LYS A 70 -4.11 -8.04 -12.88
C LYS A 70 -3.43 -7.22 -13.98
N ASN A 71 -2.32 -6.56 -13.66
CA ASN A 71 -1.59 -5.69 -14.57
C ASN A 71 -0.18 -6.27 -14.79
N SER A 72 0.03 -7.05 -15.85
CA SER A 72 1.32 -7.71 -16.11
C SER A 72 2.19 -7.00 -17.15
N GLU A 73 1.63 -6.05 -17.89
CA GLU A 73 2.38 -5.33 -18.91
C GLU A 73 3.26 -4.24 -18.29
N ILE A 74 4.57 -4.41 -18.41
CA ILE A 74 5.54 -3.40 -17.97
C ILE A 74 5.57 -2.24 -18.97
N GLY A 75 5.53 -1.02 -18.43
CA GLY A 75 5.71 0.21 -19.18
C GLY A 75 7.08 0.25 -19.89
N LYS A 76 7.18 1.02 -20.97
CA LYS A 76 8.43 1.20 -21.71
C LYS A 76 8.55 2.65 -22.12
N GLY A 77 9.77 3.17 -22.05
CA GLY A 77 10.08 4.54 -22.45
C GLY A 77 10.92 5.27 -21.42
N GLU A 78 11.31 6.48 -21.77
CA GLU A 78 11.83 7.44 -20.79
C GLU A 78 10.65 8.04 -20.03
N ALA A 79 10.86 8.38 -18.75
CA ALA A 79 9.86 9.06 -17.94
C ALA A 79 10.40 10.43 -17.54
N SER A 80 9.67 11.48 -17.89
CA SER A 80 9.95 12.84 -17.42
C SER A 80 8.88 13.27 -16.42
N ALA A 81 9.30 13.70 -15.24
CA ALA A 81 8.41 14.21 -14.21
C ALA A 81 8.72 15.68 -13.92
N ASN A 82 7.67 16.50 -13.78
CA ASN A 82 7.79 17.88 -13.35
C ASN A 82 6.80 18.18 -12.21
N VAL A 83 7.27 18.84 -11.17
CA VAL A 83 6.43 19.27 -10.04
C VAL A 83 5.79 20.63 -10.34
N GLU A 84 4.46 20.69 -10.25
CA GLU A 84 3.71 21.93 -10.43
C GLU A 84 4.04 22.92 -9.31
N GLY A 85 4.49 24.12 -9.72
CA GLY A 85 4.92 25.17 -8.79
C GLY A 85 6.23 24.86 -8.07
N GLY A 86 7.03 23.93 -8.60
CA GLY A 86 8.37 23.66 -8.06
C GLY A 86 9.28 24.88 -8.18
N ILE A 87 10.14 25.05 -7.17
CA ILE A 87 11.15 26.10 -7.13
C ILE A 87 12.55 25.47 -7.15
N SER A 88 13.53 26.25 -7.62
CA SER A 88 14.93 25.83 -7.55
C SER A 88 15.45 25.84 -6.11
N THR A 89 16.49 25.06 -5.88
CA THR A 89 17.21 25.02 -4.61
C THR A 89 17.69 26.38 -4.16
N ASP A 90 18.28 27.17 -5.04
CA ASP A 90 18.73 28.54 -4.72
C ASP A 90 17.57 29.42 -4.27
N SER A 91 16.43 29.34 -4.98
CA SER A 91 15.23 30.11 -4.63
C SER A 91 14.63 29.67 -3.29
N PHE A 92 14.69 28.37 -2.98
CA PHE A 92 14.26 27.86 -1.68
C PHE A 92 15.18 28.36 -0.56
N TYR A 93 16.50 28.31 -0.76
CA TYR A 93 17.46 28.77 0.24
C TYR A 93 17.37 30.26 0.52
N GLU A 94 17.30 31.10 -0.50
CA GLU A 94 17.19 32.55 -0.29
C GLU A 94 15.95 32.93 0.52
N LYS A 95 14.85 32.19 0.35
CA LYS A 95 13.62 32.38 1.13
C LYS A 95 13.72 31.89 2.58
N ASN A 96 14.57 30.93 2.87
CA ASN A 96 14.64 30.25 4.17
C ASN A 96 16.04 30.30 4.81
N LYS A 97 16.88 31.25 4.40
CA LYS A 97 18.28 31.35 4.85
C LYS A 97 18.45 31.56 6.35
N ASP A 98 17.43 32.13 7.00
CA ASP A 98 17.38 32.41 8.43
C ASP A 98 16.67 31.30 9.23
N ASP A 99 16.18 30.25 8.56
CA ASP A 99 15.51 29.12 9.21
C ASP A 99 16.50 28.00 9.56
N GLU A 100 16.80 27.87 10.86
CA GLU A 100 17.70 26.85 11.41
C GLU A 100 17.19 25.41 11.20
N ASN A 101 15.90 25.24 10.87
CA ASN A 101 15.29 23.94 10.65
C ASN A 101 15.46 23.40 9.23
N VAL A 102 16.02 24.19 8.31
CA VAL A 102 16.29 23.76 6.94
C VAL A 102 17.53 22.86 6.91
N PRO A 103 17.41 21.58 6.50
CA PRO A 103 18.55 20.70 6.41
C PRO A 103 19.57 21.17 5.38
N LYS A 104 20.86 20.95 5.67
CA LYS A 104 21.95 21.21 4.71
C LYS A 104 21.82 20.38 3.43
N ALA A 105 21.22 19.19 3.52
CA ALA A 105 20.98 18.30 2.39
C ALA A 105 20.16 18.93 1.25
N VAL A 106 19.37 19.97 1.55
CA VAL A 106 18.65 20.69 0.49
C VAL A 106 19.64 21.36 -0.49
N LYS A 107 20.87 21.74 -0.08
CA LYS A 107 21.88 22.44 -0.93
C LYS A 107 22.39 21.55 -2.05
N ASP A 108 22.40 20.26 -1.79
CA ASP A 108 22.93 19.26 -2.72
C ASP A 108 21.83 18.75 -3.68
N TYR A 109 20.57 19.14 -3.45
CA TYR A 109 19.47 18.79 -4.35
C TYR A 109 19.48 19.70 -5.58
N SER A 110 19.40 19.11 -6.77
CA SER A 110 19.56 19.85 -8.04
C SER A 110 18.28 19.97 -8.86
N LYS A 111 17.21 19.27 -8.48
CA LYS A 111 15.94 19.29 -9.20
C LYS A 111 14.98 20.30 -8.57
N PRO A 112 13.97 20.79 -9.32
CA PRO A 112 12.89 21.57 -8.75
C PRO A 112 12.20 20.80 -7.60
N MET A 113 11.89 21.50 -6.52
CA MET A 113 11.26 20.93 -5.33
C MET A 113 10.05 21.75 -4.89
N LYS A 114 9.20 21.14 -4.08
CA LYS A 114 8.07 21.81 -3.43
C LYS A 114 8.09 21.47 -1.95
N SER A 115 8.19 22.49 -1.11
CA SER A 115 7.98 22.34 0.33
C SER A 115 6.51 22.08 0.61
N LEU A 116 6.22 21.15 1.50
CA LEU A 116 4.87 20.78 1.90
C LEU A 116 4.75 20.90 3.41
N ASP A 117 3.70 21.58 3.87
CA ASP A 117 3.25 21.53 5.26
C ASP A 117 2.11 20.49 5.41
N TYR A 118 1.55 20.35 6.61
CA TYR A 118 0.45 19.45 6.90
C TYR A 118 -0.76 19.75 6.00
N GLN A 119 -1.26 18.70 5.33
CA GLN A 119 -2.36 18.72 4.35
C GLN A 119 -2.03 19.36 2.99
N ASP A 120 -0.82 19.88 2.79
CA ASP A 120 -0.39 20.35 1.48
C ASP A 120 -0.25 19.21 0.48
N LYS A 121 -0.32 19.58 -0.81
CA LYS A 121 -0.23 18.64 -1.93
C LYS A 121 0.83 19.09 -2.92
N ALA A 122 1.65 18.14 -3.36
CA ALA A 122 2.46 18.25 -4.56
C ALA A 122 1.76 17.52 -5.70
N LYS A 123 1.73 18.16 -6.87
CA LYS A 123 1.22 17.55 -8.11
C LYS A 123 2.37 17.41 -9.08
N TYR A 124 2.58 16.19 -9.57
CA TYR A 124 3.59 15.87 -10.56
C TYR A 124 2.89 15.52 -11.87
N ASN A 125 3.34 16.14 -12.95
CA ASN A 125 2.97 15.72 -14.30
C ASN A 125 4.06 14.77 -14.80
N VAL A 126 3.69 13.52 -15.07
CA VAL A 126 4.58 12.47 -15.56
C VAL A 126 4.15 12.08 -16.97
N THR A 127 5.07 12.19 -17.92
CA THR A 127 4.86 11.73 -19.29
C THR A 127 5.59 10.42 -19.49
N VAL A 128 4.91 9.45 -20.12
CA VAL A 128 5.43 8.12 -20.43
C VAL A 128 5.13 7.78 -21.88
N ASP A 129 6.03 7.02 -22.52
CA ASP A 129 5.91 6.71 -23.96
C ASP A 129 4.87 5.62 -24.24
N LYS A 130 4.73 4.64 -23.33
CA LYS A 130 3.80 3.53 -23.47
C LYS A 130 3.03 3.27 -22.17
N SER A 131 1.75 2.94 -22.26
CA SER A 131 0.98 2.43 -21.11
C SER A 131 1.60 1.14 -20.54
N GLY A 132 1.51 0.98 -19.23
CA GLY A 132 1.95 -0.21 -18.50
C GLY A 132 2.21 0.10 -17.02
N LEU A 133 2.77 -0.87 -16.32
CA LEU A 133 3.25 -0.70 -14.95
C LEU A 133 4.53 0.14 -14.91
N TYR A 134 4.55 1.11 -13.99
CA TYR A 134 5.71 1.94 -13.69
C TYR A 134 5.97 1.92 -12.18
N TYR A 135 7.25 2.00 -11.81
CA TYR A 135 7.65 2.25 -10.43
C TYR A 135 7.78 3.76 -10.23
N LEU A 136 7.11 4.29 -9.20
CA LEU A 136 7.22 5.70 -8.81
C LEU A 136 8.16 5.80 -7.61
N ALA A 137 9.18 6.64 -7.76
CA ALA A 137 10.07 7.02 -6.68
C ALA A 137 9.91 8.52 -6.42
N VAL A 138 9.96 8.92 -5.14
CA VAL A 138 9.94 10.32 -4.74
C VAL A 138 11.17 10.61 -3.90
N ASP A 139 11.96 11.56 -4.35
CA ASP A 139 13.03 12.14 -3.54
C ASP A 139 12.37 13.07 -2.52
N TYR A 140 12.66 12.89 -1.23
CA TYR A 140 12.12 13.75 -0.18
C TYR A 140 13.24 14.15 0.80
N ILE A 141 13.09 15.32 1.39
CA ILE A 141 13.95 15.82 2.45
C ILE A 141 13.05 16.32 3.57
N SER A 142 13.16 15.73 4.75
CA SER A 142 12.42 16.18 5.93
C SER A 142 12.97 17.52 6.41
N VAL A 143 12.12 18.54 6.46
CA VAL A 143 12.43 19.85 7.06
C VAL A 143 11.77 19.90 8.45
N GLY A 144 12.44 20.49 9.44
CA GLY A 144 11.91 20.55 10.81
C GLY A 144 12.46 19.50 11.77
N SER A 145 12.26 19.75 13.07
CA SER A 145 12.67 18.87 14.17
C SER A 145 11.56 17.89 14.58
N SER A 146 10.92 17.22 13.61
CA SER A 146 9.90 16.21 13.90
C SER A 146 10.53 14.86 14.19
N LEU A 147 10.11 14.22 15.29
CA LEU A 147 10.42 12.82 15.58
C LEU A 147 9.43 11.85 14.93
N SER A 148 8.39 12.38 14.26
CA SER A 148 7.33 11.58 13.65
C SER A 148 7.68 11.19 12.22
N ASN A 149 7.42 9.93 11.87
CA ASN A 149 7.47 9.49 10.48
C ASN A 149 6.40 10.22 9.66
N TYR A 150 6.78 10.73 8.50
CA TYR A 150 5.82 11.35 7.58
C TYR A 150 5.10 10.26 6.79
N THR A 151 3.79 10.37 6.74
CA THR A 151 2.96 9.50 5.91
C THR A 151 2.29 10.37 4.85
N VAL A 152 2.42 9.96 3.60
CA VAL A 152 1.74 10.60 2.48
C VAL A 152 0.76 9.65 1.84
N SER A 153 -0.33 10.20 1.31
CA SER A 153 -1.20 9.50 0.38
C SER A 153 -0.86 9.93 -1.06
N MET A 154 -0.97 8.99 -1.98
CA MET A 154 -0.70 9.19 -3.39
C MET A 154 -1.94 8.89 -4.20
N THR A 155 -2.16 9.66 -5.26
CA THR A 155 -3.16 9.34 -6.30
C THR A 155 -2.51 9.51 -7.66
N VAL A 156 -2.89 8.64 -8.61
CA VAL A 156 -2.47 8.74 -10.01
C VAL A 156 -3.71 9.13 -10.81
N ASN A 157 -3.65 10.26 -11.51
CA ASN A 157 -4.80 10.81 -12.26
C ASN A 157 -6.08 10.93 -11.41
N GLY A 158 -5.93 11.30 -10.14
CA GLY A 158 -7.04 11.43 -9.19
C GLY A 158 -7.61 10.11 -8.66
N LYS A 159 -7.04 8.97 -9.07
CA LYS A 159 -7.45 7.64 -8.62
C LYS A 159 -6.46 7.04 -7.66
N GLN A 160 -7.00 6.25 -6.75
CA GLN A 160 -6.24 5.38 -5.87
C GLN A 160 -6.49 3.94 -6.35
N GLU A 161 -5.49 3.34 -6.96
CA GLU A 161 -5.63 2.04 -7.61
C GLU A 161 -5.53 0.86 -6.62
N TYR A 162 -4.91 1.07 -5.46
CA TYR A 162 -4.79 0.08 -4.39
C TYR A 162 -4.63 0.73 -3.00
N SER A 163 -4.98 -0.02 -1.95
CA SER A 163 -5.12 0.46 -0.56
C SER A 163 -3.83 1.10 -0.01
N GLU A 164 -2.68 0.49 -0.28
CA GLU A 164 -1.38 0.92 0.23
C GLU A 164 -0.94 2.30 -0.28
N MET A 165 -1.53 2.81 -1.38
CA MET A 165 -1.30 4.18 -1.84
C MET A 165 -1.73 5.25 -0.82
N ASN A 166 -2.59 4.91 0.15
CA ASN A 166 -3.02 5.86 1.19
C ASN A 166 -2.00 6.09 2.30
N THR A 167 -1.06 5.17 2.50
CA THR A 167 -0.14 5.19 3.64
C THR A 167 1.26 4.85 3.16
N VAL A 168 1.87 5.78 2.42
CA VAL A 168 3.28 5.69 2.05
C VAL A 168 4.09 6.35 3.16
N ARG A 169 4.86 5.54 3.88
CA ARG A 169 5.82 6.05 4.86
C ARG A 169 7.05 6.56 4.12
N LEU A 170 7.41 7.82 4.37
CA LEU A 170 8.64 8.43 3.88
C LEU A 170 9.77 8.11 4.84
#